data_AF-A0A2N0ZEC3-F1
#
_entry.id   AF-A0A2N0ZEC3-F1
#
_cell.length_a   1.000
_cell.length_b   1.000
_cell.length_c   1.000
_cell.angle_alpha   90.00
_cell.angle_beta   90.00
_cell.angle_gamma   90.00
#
_symmetry.space_group_name_H-M   'P 1'
#
loop_
_entity.id
_entity.type
_entity.pdbx_description
1 polymer ?
#
loop_
_entity_poly.entity_id
_entity_poly.type
_entity_poly.pdbx_seq_one_letter_code
_entity_poly.pdbx_strand_id
1 'polypeptide(L)' 'MTKVTVRYIFEGVTSEADNESGILFPNGKVFVAGNGELGLYEAQLTDEQGVVLVDLDKAGDEYMREDPSVLIDLMAAV' A
#
# COMPACT_ATOMS: atom_id res chain seq x y z
N MET A 1 -7.58 9.70 -5.90
CA MET A 1 -6.64 8.56 -6.01
C MET A 1 -5.39 9.04 -6.72
N THR A 2 -4.20 8.66 -6.23
CA THR A 2 -2.92 9.11 -6.79
C THR A 2 -1.99 7.92 -6.99
N LYS A 3 -1.35 7.84 -8.16
CA LYS A 3 -0.29 6.83 -8.39
C LYS A 3 0.95 7.20 -7.57
N VAL A 4 1.50 6.24 -6.84
CA VAL A 4 2.65 6.42 -5.96
C VAL A 4 3.64 5.26 -6.13
N THR A 5 4.88 5.48 -5.68
CA THR A 5 5.84 4.41 -5.40
C THR A 5 5.65 3.96 -3.96
N VAL A 6 5.58 2.66 -3.74
CA VAL A 6 5.47 2.03 -2.43
C VAL A 6 6.83 1.50 -2.04
N ARG A 7 7.31 1.90 -0.86
CA ARG A 7 8.49 1.33 -0.20
C ARG A 7 8.02 0.47 0.96
N TYR A 8 8.63 -0.70 1.11
CA TYR A 8 8.32 -1.60 2.22
C TYR A 8 9.41 -1.56 3.28
N ILE A 9 9.01 -1.61 4.54
CA ILE A 9 9.86 -2.02 5.65
C ILE A 9 9.49 -3.46 5.99
N PHE A 10 10.49 -4.33 6.00
CA PHE A 10 10.38 -5.71 6.48
C PHE A 10 11.61 -6.04 7.31
N GLU A 11 11.40 -6.54 8.53
CA GLU A 11 12.42 -6.79 9.54
C GLU A 11 13.33 -5.57 9.79
N GLY A 12 12.76 -4.37 9.78
CA GLY A 12 13.46 -3.09 9.95
C GLY A 12 14.33 -2.67 8.76
N VAL A 13 14.27 -3.39 7.63
CA VAL A 13 15.04 -3.11 6.42
C VAL A 13 14.14 -2.61 5.30
N THR A 14 14.67 -1.67 4.51
CA THR A 14 14.07 -1.24 3.25
C THR A 14 14.98 -1.66 2.10
N SER A 15 14.39 -2.03 0.96
CA SER A 15 15.13 -2.44 -0.23
C SER A 15 14.43 -1.86 -1.46
N GLU A 16 15.19 -1.12 -2.27
CA GLU A 16 14.64 -0.50 -3.48
C GLU A 16 14.18 -1.51 -4.52
N ALA A 17 14.73 -2.73 -4.48
CA ALA A 17 14.34 -3.81 -5.39
C ALA A 17 12.90 -4.29 -5.13
N ASP A 18 12.39 -4.08 -3.92
CA ASP A 18 11.04 -4.45 -3.51
C ASP A 18 10.03 -3.31 -3.72
N ASN A 19 10.49 -2.14 -4.18
CA ASN A 19 9.61 -1.02 -4.46
C ASN A 19 8.70 -1.33 -5.65
N GLU A 20 7.45 -0.92 -5.54
CA GLU A 20 6.47 -1.09 -6.62
C GLU A 20 5.57 0.12 -6.81
N SER A 21 4.74 0.08 -7.85
CA SER A 21 3.72 1.10 -8.08
C SER A 21 2.44 0.74 -7.36
N GLY A 22 1.85 1.71 -6.65
CA GLY A 22 0.56 1.58 -6.01
C GLY A 22 -0.38 2.74 -6.32
N ILE A 23 -1.63 2.62 -5.87
CA ILE A 23 -2.63 3.67 -5.86
C ILE A 23 -2.92 4.04 -4.40
N LEU A 24 -2.59 5.28 -4.03
CA LEU A 24 -2.93 5.85 -2.74
C LEU A 24 -4.37 6.38 -2.75
N PHE A 25 -5.16 5.91 -1.79
CA PHE A 25 -6.52 6.38 -1.53
C PHE A 25 -6.53 7.53 -0.50
N PRO A 26 -7.59 8.37 -0.50
CA PRO A 26 -7.71 9.49 0.45
C PRO A 26 -7.71 9.07 1.93
N ASN A 27 -8.05 7.81 2.22
CA ASN A 27 -8.06 7.27 3.58
C ASN A 27 -6.68 6.78 4.07
N GLY A 28 -5.61 7.01 3.31
CA GLY A 28 -4.25 6.62 3.69
C GLY A 28 -3.86 5.20 3.32
N LYS A 29 -4.78 4.41 2.74
CA LYS A 29 -4.46 3.06 2.26
C LYS A 29 -3.86 3.10 0.87
N VAL A 30 -2.92 2.21 0.61
CA VAL A 30 -2.34 1.99 -0.70
C VAL A 30 -2.72 0.62 -1.23
N PHE A 31 -3.25 0.60 -2.45
CA PHE A 31 -3.49 -0.63 -3.20
C PHE A 31 -2.34 -0.88 -4.15
N VAL A 32 -1.84 -2.12 -4.14
CA VAL A 32 -0.70 -2.57 -4.93
C VAL A 32 -1.09 -3.81 -5.72
N ALA A 33 -0.45 -3.98 -6.88
CA ALA A 33 -0.64 -5.12 -7.74
C ALA A 33 0.75 -5.60 -8.18
N GLY A 34 1.41 -6.33 -7.28
CA GLY A 34 2.80 -6.78 -7.39
C GLY A 34 2.89 -8.28 -7.18
N ASN A 35 3.88 -8.92 -7.81
CA ASN A 35 4.20 -10.34 -7.63
C ASN A 35 3.03 -11.32 -7.86
N GLY A 36 2.02 -10.93 -8.65
CA GLY A 36 0.85 -11.76 -8.96
C GLY A 36 -0.25 -11.72 -7.90
N GLU A 37 -0.11 -10.89 -6.87
CA GLU A 37 -1.07 -10.72 -5.78
C GLU A 37 -1.58 -9.28 -5.73
N LEU A 38 -2.76 -9.11 -5.13
CA LEU A 38 -3.39 -7.81 -4.95
C LEU A 38 -3.40 -7.50 -3.46
N GLY A 39 -2.65 -6.48 -3.08
CA GLY A 39 -2.50 -6.07 -1.69
C GLY A 39 -3.18 -4.73 -1.41
N LEU A 40 -3.74 -4.60 -0.21
CA LEU A 40 -4.18 -3.32 0.34
C LEU A 40 -3.55 -3.15 1.71
N TYR A 41 -2.82 -2.06 1.90
CA TYR A 41 -2.04 -1.80 3.11
C TYR A 41 -2.27 -0.38 3.62
N GLU A 42 -2.08 -0.18 4.93
CA GLU A 42 -1.92 1.17 5.50
C GLU A 42 -0.60 1.76 5.03
N ALA A 43 -0.62 3.01 4.57
CA ALA A 43 0.57 3.67 4.05
C ALA A 43 0.86 4.98 4.80
N GLN A 44 2.14 5.23 5.05
CA GLN A 44 2.64 6.47 5.63
C GLN A 44 3.20 7.35 4.51
N LEU A 45 2.84 8.64 4.54
CA LEU A 45 3.45 9.61 3.64
C LEU A 45 4.92 9.79 4.00
N THR A 46 5.77 9.90 3.00
CA THR A 46 7.18 10.24 3.17
C THR A 46 7.41 11.70 2.78
N ASP A 47 8.59 12.23 3.10
CA ASP A 47 9.02 13.57 2.66
C ASP A 47 9.26 13.62 1.13
N GLU A 48 9.38 12.46 0.48
CA GLU A 48 9.60 12.36 -0.95
C GLU A 48 8.27 12.35 -1.72
N GLN A 49 8.14 13.26 -2.68
CA GLN A 49 6.91 13.43 -3.42
C GLN A 49 6.56 12.16 -4.21
N GLY A 50 5.34 11.65 -4.00
CA GLY A 50 4.84 10.48 -4.69
C GLY A 50 5.37 9.16 -4.15
N VAL A 51 6.06 9.17 -3.00
CA VAL A 51 6.52 7.95 -2.32
C VAL A 51 5.78 7.78 -1.00
N VAL A 52 5.29 6.57 -0.78
CA VAL A 52 4.67 6.13 0.48
C VAL A 52 5.42 4.95 1.07
N LEU A 53 5.29 4.76 2.37
CA LEU A 53 5.96 3.73 3.14
C LEU A 53 4.92 2.79 3.75
N VAL A 54 5.09 1.49 3.54
CA VAL A 54 4.31 0.43 4.17
C VAL A 54 5.22 -0.32 5.13
N ASP A 55 4.84 -0.36 6.41
CA ASP A 55 5.59 -1.04 7.46
C ASP A 55 4.98 -2.42 7.72
N LEU A 56 5.55 -3.45 7.11
CA LEU A 56 5.05 -4.83 7.23
C LEU A 56 5.31 -5.42 8.62
N ASP A 57 6.23 -4.85 9.40
CA ASP A 57 6.51 -5.28 10.78
C ASP A 57 5.41 -4.81 11.76
N LYS A 58 4.71 -3.71 11.43
CA LYS A 58 3.65 -3.14 12.28
C LYS A 58 2.24 -3.35 11.74
N ALA A 59 2.08 -3.39 10.43
CA ALA A 59 0.79 -3.45 9.75
C ALA A 59 0.90 -4.28 8.46
N GLY A 60 1.48 -5.48 8.58
CA GLY A 60 1.58 -6.46 7.48
C GLY A 60 0.27 -7.15 7.12
N ASP A 61 -0.83 -6.85 7.81
CA ASP A 61 -2.14 -7.42 7.50
C ASP A 61 -2.64 -6.90 6.15
N GLU A 62 -2.76 -7.82 5.20
CA GLU A 62 -3.33 -7.57 3.89
C GLU A 62 -4.85 -7.46 4.03
N TYR A 63 -5.38 -6.24 4.15
CA TYR A 63 -6.81 -5.98 4.42
C TYR A 63 -7.75 -6.63 3.40
N MET A 64 -7.28 -6.85 2.17
CA MET A 64 -8.04 -7.53 1.12
C MET A 64 -8.29 -9.01 1.42
N ARG A 65 -7.41 -9.66 2.18
CA ARG A 65 -7.53 -11.08 2.50
C ARG A 65 -8.65 -11.34 3.50
N GLU A 66 -8.85 -10.40 4.42
CA GLU A 66 -9.87 -10.50 5.46
C GLU A 66 -11.24 -10.05 4.99
N ASP A 67 -11.29 -8.98 4.18
CA ASP A 67 -12.54 -8.44 3.63
C ASP A 67 -12.34 -7.94 2.19
N PRO A 68 -12.55 -8.80 1.18
CA PRO A 68 -12.43 -8.42 -0.23
C PRO A 68 -13.40 -7.31 -0.67
N SER A 69 -14.49 -7.08 0.08
CA SER A 69 -15.49 -6.05 -0.27
C SER A 69 -14.97 -4.63 -0.05
N VAL A 70 -13.90 -4.47 0.75
CA VAL A 70 -13.23 -3.19 1.00
C VAL A 70 -12.79 -2.48 -0.28
N LEU A 71 -12.47 -3.23 -1.34
CA LEU A 71 -12.12 -2.65 -2.65
C LEU A 71 -13.32 -1.96 -3.30
N ILE A 72 -14.52 -2.54 -3.20
CA ILE A 72 -15.73 -1.96 -3.76
C ILE A 72 -16.05 -0.66 -3.03
N ASP A 73 -15.96 -0.67 -1.69
CA ASP A 73 -16.20 0.52 -0.87
C ASP A 73 -15.18 1.62 -1.15
N LEU A 74 -13.91 1.26 -1.31
CA LEU A 74 -12.83 2.19 -1.70
C LEU A 74 -13.08 2.82 -3.07
N MET A 75 -13.54 2.05 -4.05
CA MET A 75 -13.84 2.55 -5.39
C MET A 75 -15.10 3.40 -5.42
N ALA A 76 -16.11 3.07 -4.62
CA ALA A 76 -17.37 3.81 -4.53
C ALA A 76 -17.23 5.14 -3.76
N ALA A 77 -16.22 5.25 -2.90
CA ALA A 77 -15.94 6.45 -2.10
C ALA A 77 -15.15 7.55 -2.85
N VAL A 78 -14.84 7.35 -4.14
CA VAL A 78 -14.04 8.28 -4.97
C VAL A 78 -14.91 9.14 -5.88
#